data_AF-A0AAD8J2V8-F1
#
_entry.id   AF-A0AAD8J2V8-F1
#
_cell.length_a   1.000
_cell.length_b   1.000
_cell.length_c   1.000
_cell.angle_alpha   90.00
_cell.angle_beta   90.00
_cell.angle_gamma   90.00
#
_symmetry.space_group_name_H-M   'P 1'
#
loop_
_entity.id
_entity.type
_entity.pdbx_description
1 polymer ?
#
loop_
_entity_poly.entity_id
_entity_poly.type
_entity_poly.pdbx_seq_one_letter_code
_entity_poly.pdbx_strand_id
1 'polypeptide(L)'
;MITGDQLAIGKETRRRLGMGTNMYPSSSLLGQHKDEAIVHLPVEELIETADGFVGVFPEHKYEIVQKLQERKHICGITGDGVNDAPVLKKADIGIVVADIATFIAVYADWDFVSVHGIGWGWAGVIWLYNIIFYIPLDLFKFLIRYAISGKGWNNLIDSRVCHSMIKIAC
;
A
#
# COMPACT_ATOMS: atom_id res chain seq x y z
N MET A 1 -1.61 5.84 -10.39
CA MET A 1 -2.34 4.95 -9.44
C MET A 1 -1.71 3.58 -9.40
N ILE A 2 -1.48 3.01 -8.21
CA ILE A 2 -0.93 1.66 -8.04
C ILE A 2 -1.96 0.82 -7.25
N THR A 3 -2.37 -0.34 -7.78
CA THR A 3 -3.36 -1.21 -7.11
C THR A 3 -3.03 -2.71 -7.22
N GLY A 4 -3.50 -3.50 -6.26
CA GLY A 4 -3.51 -4.96 -6.31
C GLY A 4 -4.69 -5.54 -7.11
N ASP A 5 -5.63 -4.70 -7.54
CA ASP A 5 -6.80 -5.13 -8.32
C ASP A 5 -6.44 -5.62 -9.72
N GLN A 6 -7.42 -6.23 -10.39
CA GLN A 6 -7.32 -6.61 -11.79
C GLN A 6 -7.34 -5.39 -12.72
N LEU A 7 -6.75 -5.53 -13.92
CA LEU A 7 -6.60 -4.44 -14.90
C LEU A 7 -7.91 -3.73 -15.26
N ALA A 8 -9.00 -4.47 -15.39
CA ALA A 8 -10.30 -3.90 -15.72
C ALA A 8 -10.82 -2.96 -14.62
N ILE A 9 -10.70 -3.38 -13.35
CA ILE A 9 -11.14 -2.60 -12.18
C ILE A 9 -10.28 -1.35 -12.03
N GLY A 10 -8.96 -1.50 -12.19
CA GLY A 10 -8.05 -0.36 -12.17
C GLY A 10 -8.43 0.68 -13.23
N LYS A 11 -8.56 0.26 -14.50
CA LYS A 11 -8.87 1.16 -15.62
C LYS A 11 -10.18 1.91 -15.40
N GLU A 12 -11.22 1.20 -14.95
CA GLU A 12 -12.52 1.81 -14.68
C GLU A 12 -12.45 2.79 -13.49
N THR A 13 -11.75 2.44 -12.42
CA THR A 13 -11.56 3.33 -11.26
C THR A 13 -10.86 4.61 -11.66
N ARG A 14 -9.76 4.52 -12.43
CA ARG A 14 -9.05 5.71 -12.91
C ARG A 14 -9.87 6.53 -13.90
N ARG A 15 -10.63 5.89 -14.78
CA ARG A 15 -11.54 6.57 -15.71
C ARG A 15 -12.55 7.43 -14.94
N ARG A 16 -13.10 6.91 -13.84
CA ARG A 16 -14.00 7.67 -12.95
C ARG A 16 -13.31 8.81 -12.22
N LEU A 17 -12.03 8.64 -11.87
CA LEU A 17 -11.21 9.66 -11.20
C LEU A 17 -10.59 10.68 -12.16
N GLY A 18 -10.74 10.52 -13.49
CA GLY A 18 -10.15 11.42 -14.48
C GLY A 18 -8.62 11.33 -14.59
N MET A 19 -8.00 10.23 -14.15
CA MET A 19 -6.54 10.08 -14.06
C MET A 19 -5.90 9.37 -15.28
N GLY A 20 -6.56 9.39 -16.44
CA GLY A 20 -6.15 8.63 -17.64
C GLY A 20 -6.43 7.12 -17.53
N THR A 21 -6.24 6.35 -18.59
CA THR A 21 -6.48 4.87 -18.59
C THR A 21 -5.29 4.04 -19.05
N ASN A 22 -4.10 4.65 -19.21
CA ASN A 22 -2.89 3.95 -19.59
C ASN A 22 -2.32 3.13 -18.42
N MET A 23 -2.91 1.96 -18.15
CA MET A 23 -2.50 1.03 -17.07
C MET A 23 -1.73 -0.17 -17.61
N TYR A 24 -0.70 -0.55 -16.87
CA TYR A 24 0.09 -1.74 -17.15
C TYR A 24 0.05 -2.74 -15.99
N PRO A 25 0.07 -4.05 -16.28
CA PRO A 25 0.23 -5.06 -15.23
C PRO A 25 1.63 -4.99 -14.61
N SER A 26 1.76 -5.46 -13.38
CA SER A 26 3.06 -5.58 -12.71
C SER A 26 4.07 -6.45 -13.46
N SER A 27 3.61 -7.41 -14.27
CA SER A 27 4.48 -8.21 -15.16
C SER A 27 5.26 -7.36 -16.17
N SER A 28 4.74 -6.19 -16.56
CA SER A 28 5.42 -5.26 -17.45
C SER A 28 6.63 -4.59 -16.79
N LEU A 29 6.71 -4.57 -15.46
CA LEU A 29 7.87 -4.07 -14.71
C LEU A 29 9.01 -5.11 -14.66
N LEU A 30 8.68 -6.40 -14.73
CA LEU A 30 9.62 -7.52 -14.63
C LEU A 30 10.23 -7.96 -15.98
N GLY A 31 9.94 -7.24 -17.07
CA GLY A 31 10.45 -7.58 -18.41
C GLY A 31 9.96 -8.93 -18.97
N GLN A 32 8.96 -9.56 -18.35
CA GLN A 32 8.40 -10.84 -18.80
C GLN A 32 7.31 -10.57 -19.85
N HIS A 33 7.71 -10.49 -21.12
CA HIS A 33 6.84 -10.21 -22.26
C HIS A 33 5.95 -11.41 -22.63
N LYS A 34 4.65 -11.15 -22.79
CA LYS A 34 3.74 -11.92 -23.67
C LYS A 34 2.98 -11.07 -24.69
N ASP A 35 3.06 -9.74 -24.63
CA ASP A 35 2.38 -8.86 -25.58
C ASP A 35 3.38 -8.17 -26.51
N GLU A 36 3.35 -8.58 -27.78
CA GLU A 36 4.22 -8.16 -28.89
C GLU A 36 4.04 -6.69 -29.32
N ALA A 37 3.14 -5.94 -28.67
CA ALA A 37 2.92 -4.52 -28.95
C ALA A 37 3.66 -3.57 -27.97
N ILE A 38 4.22 -4.09 -26.87
CA ILE A 38 5.05 -3.33 -25.93
C ILE A 38 6.51 -3.47 -26.37
N VAL A 39 6.82 -2.86 -27.51
CA VAL A 39 8.16 -2.88 -28.10
C VAL A 39 8.95 -1.68 -27.56
N HIS A 40 10.01 -1.97 -26.80
CA HIS A 40 11.25 -1.18 -26.61
C HIS A 40 11.34 0.03 -25.67
N LEU A 41 10.41 0.28 -24.74
CA LEU A 41 10.70 1.29 -23.70
C LEU A 41 11.41 0.65 -22.50
N PRO A 42 12.54 1.20 -22.03
CA PRO A 42 13.15 0.78 -20.77
C PRO A 42 12.14 0.95 -19.63
N VAL A 43 12.19 0.07 -18.62
CA VAL A 43 11.23 0.02 -17.50
C VAL A 43 11.05 1.40 -16.85
N GLU A 44 12.11 2.20 -16.85
CA GLU A 44 12.13 3.54 -16.30
C GLU A 44 11.30 4.54 -17.12
N GLU A 45 11.31 4.45 -18.46
CA GLU A 45 10.47 5.28 -19.33
C GLU A 45 9.00 4.82 -19.29
N LEU A 46 8.78 3.52 -19.11
CA LEU A 46 7.45 2.98 -18.84
C LEU A 46 6.87 3.54 -17.53
N ILE A 47 7.67 3.64 -16.47
CA ILE A 47 7.23 4.21 -15.18
C ILE A 47 6.84 5.68 -15.31
N GLU A 48 7.54 6.46 -16.15
CA GLU A 48 7.23 7.88 -16.36
C GLU A 48 5.98 8.09 -17.23
N THR A 49 5.76 7.25 -18.23
CA THR A 49 4.64 7.36 -19.17
C THR A 49 3.38 6.63 -18.70
N ALA A 50 3.51 5.72 -17.75
CA ALA A 50 2.39 5.00 -17.18
C ALA A 50 1.64 5.87 -16.18
N ASP A 51 0.35 6.04 -16.43
CA ASP A 51 -0.57 6.63 -15.45
C ASP A 51 -0.76 5.70 -14.20
N GLY A 52 -0.29 4.45 -14.25
CA GLY A 52 -0.44 3.49 -13.14
C GLY A 52 -0.27 2.00 -13.45
N PHE A 53 -0.15 1.23 -12.36
CA PHE A 53 0.13 -0.21 -12.39
C PHE A 53 -0.91 -1.02 -11.61
N VAL A 54 -1.21 -2.23 -12.08
CA VAL A 54 -2.21 -3.15 -11.50
C VAL A 54 -1.62 -4.50 -11.14
N GLY A 55 -2.28 -5.27 -10.27
CA GLY A 55 -1.76 -6.54 -9.76
C GLY A 55 -0.41 -6.38 -9.05
N VAL A 56 -0.23 -5.25 -8.36
CA VAL A 56 1.05 -4.84 -7.79
C VAL A 56 1.21 -5.42 -6.39
N PHE A 57 2.22 -6.25 -6.20
CA PHE A 57 2.65 -6.72 -4.88
C PHE A 57 3.53 -5.67 -4.19
N PRO A 58 3.68 -5.69 -2.86
CA PRO A 58 4.34 -4.58 -2.18
C PRO A 58 5.85 -4.46 -2.50
N GLU A 59 6.49 -5.51 -3.03
CA GLU A 59 7.85 -5.44 -3.60
C GLU A 59 7.93 -4.50 -4.80
N HIS A 60 6.96 -4.63 -5.71
CA HIS A 60 6.89 -3.81 -6.91
C HIS A 60 6.61 -2.34 -6.56
N LYS A 61 5.86 -2.06 -5.48
CA LYS A 61 5.66 -0.70 -4.98
C LYS A 61 7.00 -0.06 -4.58
N TYR A 62 7.86 -0.81 -3.89
CA TYR A 62 9.17 -0.33 -3.47
C TYR A 62 10.07 -0.03 -4.68
N GLU A 63 10.11 -0.92 -5.66
CA GLU A 63 10.92 -0.75 -6.88
C GLU A 63 10.50 0.47 -7.70
N ILE A 64 9.18 0.70 -7.86
CA ILE A 64 8.66 1.88 -8.57
C ILE A 64 9.11 3.17 -7.88
N VAL A 65 8.98 3.26 -6.55
CA VAL A 65 9.40 4.45 -5.79
C VAL A 65 10.91 4.66 -5.90
N GLN A 66 11.70 3.60 -5.79
CA GLN A 66 13.15 3.69 -5.93
C GLN A 66 13.56 4.22 -7.32
N LYS A 67 13.00 3.67 -8.39
CA LYS A 67 13.31 4.10 -9.76
C LYS A 67 12.91 5.55 -10.02
N LEU A 68 11.76 5.99 -9.48
CA LEU A 68 11.33 7.39 -9.58
C LEU A 68 12.27 8.34 -8.82
N GLN A 69 12.73 7.94 -7.64
CA GLN A 69 13.71 8.71 -6.86
C GLN A 69 15.09 8.79 -7.52
N GLU A 70 15.55 7.70 -8.15
CA GLU A 70 16.80 7.69 -8.93
C GLU A 70 16.79 8.71 -10.07
N ARG A 71 15.61 8.98 -10.64
CA ARG A 71 15.39 10.04 -11.64
C ARG A 71 15.13 11.43 -11.07
N LYS A 72 15.33 11.61 -9.75
CA LYS A 72 15.15 12.87 -9.01
C LYS A 72 13.70 13.36 -8.95
N HIS A 73 12.71 12.47 -9.09
CA HIS A 73 11.32 12.81 -8.79
C HIS A 73 11.08 12.79 -7.27
N ILE A 74 10.35 13.79 -6.77
CA ILE A 74 9.84 13.78 -5.40
C ILE A 74 8.67 12.81 -5.36
N CYS A 75 8.80 11.74 -4.58
CA CYS A 75 7.81 10.68 -4.52
C CYS A 75 6.96 10.80 -3.25
N GLY A 76 5.66 11.05 -3.46
CA GLY A 76 4.65 10.94 -2.41
C GLY A 76 3.94 9.60 -2.49
N ILE A 77 3.84 8.87 -1.37
CA ILE A 77 3.04 7.65 -1.31
C ILE A 77 2.03 7.71 -0.16
N THR A 78 0.80 7.29 -0.45
CA THR A 78 -0.26 7.11 0.52
C THR A 78 -0.46 5.62 0.78
N GLY A 79 -0.49 5.20 2.03
CA GLY A 79 -0.64 3.80 2.40
C GLY A 79 -1.41 3.60 3.71
N ASP A 80 -1.78 2.34 3.96
CA ASP A 80 -2.47 1.89 5.17
C ASP A 80 -1.53 1.73 6.40
N GLY A 81 -0.29 2.20 6.27
CA GLY A 81 0.69 2.29 7.35
C GLY A 81 1.51 1.02 7.52
N VAL A 82 0.88 -0.15 7.66
CA VAL A 82 1.63 -1.35 8.07
C VAL A 82 2.09 -2.22 6.91
N ASN A 83 1.25 -2.42 5.90
CA ASN A 83 1.64 -3.21 4.72
C ASN A 83 2.56 -2.40 3.79
N ASP A 84 2.40 -1.07 3.80
CA ASP A 84 3.18 -0.15 3.00
C ASP A 84 4.33 0.52 3.79
N ALA A 85 4.57 0.13 5.05
CA ALA A 85 5.62 0.67 5.93
C ALA A 85 7.00 0.84 5.26
N PRO A 86 7.57 -0.18 4.57
CA PRO A 86 8.88 -0.03 3.94
C PRO A 86 8.88 0.98 2.79
N VAL A 87 7.76 1.10 2.05
CA VAL A 87 7.64 2.03 0.92
C VAL A 87 7.36 3.45 1.41
N LEU A 88 6.54 3.60 2.45
CA LEU A 88 6.28 4.86 3.13
C LEU A 88 7.57 5.47 3.71
N LYS A 89 8.46 4.63 4.27
CA LYS A 89 9.76 5.08 4.77
C LYS A 89 10.74 5.46 3.66
N LYS A 90 10.60 4.85 2.48
CA LYS A 90 11.47 5.12 1.32
C LYS A 90 11.06 6.39 0.58
N ALA A 91 9.77 6.64 0.46
CA ALA A 91 9.22 7.83 -0.20
C ALA A 91 9.67 9.13 0.48
N ASP A 92 9.76 10.20 -0.32
CA ASP A 92 10.09 11.54 0.19
C ASP A 92 8.97 12.08 1.08
N ILE A 93 7.72 11.72 0.76
CA ILE A 93 6.53 12.06 1.54
C ILE A 93 5.69 10.78 1.72
N GLY A 94 5.69 10.24 2.94
CA GLY A 94 4.85 9.10 3.30
C GLY A 94 3.61 9.55 4.08
N ILE A 95 2.43 9.21 3.57
CA ILE A 95 1.15 9.52 4.22
C ILE A 95 0.49 8.23 4.70
N VAL A 96 0.34 8.12 6.02
CA VAL A 96 -0.39 7.01 6.67
C VAL A 96 -1.83 7.42 6.88
N VAL A 97 -2.76 6.77 6.17
CA VAL A 97 -4.18 7.15 6.19
C VAL A 97 -4.83 6.90 7.55
N ALA A 98 -4.41 5.84 8.26
CA ALA A 98 -4.95 5.51 9.59
C ALA A 98 -4.64 6.59 10.64
N ASP A 99 -3.43 7.15 10.59
CA ASP A 99 -3.03 8.23 11.49
C ASP A 99 -3.85 9.48 11.19
N ILE A 100 -4.01 9.83 9.90
CA ILE A 100 -4.87 10.95 9.49
C ILE A 100 -6.31 10.77 9.96
N ALA A 101 -6.89 9.58 9.84
CA ALA A 101 -8.24 9.32 10.32
C ALA A 101 -8.36 9.53 11.84
N THR A 102 -7.34 9.11 12.60
CA THR A 102 -7.28 9.37 14.06
C THR A 102 -7.16 10.87 14.36
N PHE A 103 -6.32 11.59 13.63
CA PHE A 103 -6.22 13.05 13.76
C PHE A 103 -7.54 13.76 13.47
N ILE A 104 -8.24 13.37 12.40
CA ILE A 104 -9.57 13.90 12.08
C ILE A 104 -10.55 13.60 13.21
N ALA A 105 -10.62 12.35 13.70
CA ALA A 105 -11.54 11.98 14.76
C ALA A 105 -11.29 12.74 16.08
N VAL A 106 -10.02 13.06 16.38
CA VAL A 106 -9.64 13.75 17.62
C VAL A 106 -9.85 15.26 17.54
N TYR A 107 -9.57 15.88 16.39
CA TYR A 107 -9.49 17.34 16.26
C TYR A 107 -10.54 17.99 15.35
N ALA A 108 -11.27 17.22 14.54
CA ALA A 108 -12.26 17.82 13.65
C ALA A 108 -13.48 18.27 14.44
N ASP A 109 -13.62 19.59 14.56
CA ASP A 109 -14.84 20.24 14.99
C ASP A 109 -15.56 20.79 13.75
N TRP A 110 -16.74 20.24 13.46
CA TRP A 110 -17.58 20.68 12.36
C TRP A 110 -18.84 21.33 12.92
N ASP A 111 -18.76 22.65 13.11
CA ASP A 111 -19.84 23.49 13.66
C ASP A 111 -21.16 23.35 12.89
N PHE A 112 -21.10 23.15 11.57
CA PHE A 112 -22.29 22.98 10.73
C PHE A 112 -23.05 21.66 10.99
N VAL A 113 -22.39 20.63 11.51
CA VAL A 113 -22.97 19.28 11.71
C VAL A 113 -23.08 18.93 13.21
N SER A 114 -22.71 19.84 14.12
CA SER A 114 -22.62 19.57 15.58
C SER A 114 -21.74 18.36 15.92
N VAL A 115 -20.74 18.05 15.07
CA VAL A 115 -19.76 16.99 15.33
C VAL A 115 -18.58 17.63 16.06
N HIS A 116 -18.31 17.14 17.26
CA HIS A 116 -17.17 17.57 18.07
C HIS A 116 -16.13 16.46 18.09
N GLY A 117 -14.85 16.85 18.14
CA GLY A 117 -13.75 15.91 18.27
C GLY A 117 -13.89 15.02 19.51
N ILE A 118 -13.62 13.73 19.36
CA ILE A 118 -13.75 12.74 20.46
C ILE A 118 -12.69 12.94 21.56
N GLY A 119 -11.62 13.68 21.25
CA GLY A 119 -10.48 13.93 22.11
C GLY A 119 -9.53 12.74 22.28
N TRP A 120 -8.33 13.02 22.81
CA TRP A 120 -7.28 12.01 22.98
C TRP A 120 -7.62 10.91 24.00
N GLY A 121 -8.52 11.19 24.97
CA GLY A 121 -8.91 10.21 25.99
C GLY A 121 -9.54 8.96 25.37
N TRP A 122 -10.55 9.14 24.52
CA TRP A 122 -11.23 8.03 23.84
C TRP A 122 -10.37 7.41 22.73
N ALA A 123 -9.57 8.21 22.01
CA ALA A 123 -8.60 7.69 21.05
C ALA A 123 -7.63 6.70 21.73
N GLY A 124 -7.13 7.04 22.93
CA GLY A 124 -6.26 6.15 23.71
C GLY A 124 -6.93 4.83 24.10
N VAL A 125 -8.22 4.85 24.45
CA VAL A 125 -8.98 3.62 24.76
C VAL A 125 -9.14 2.72 23.53
N ILE A 126 -9.43 3.30 22.38
CA ILE A 126 -9.54 2.56 21.10
C ILE A 126 -8.19 1.92 20.73
N TRP A 127 -7.10 2.69 20.86
CA TRP A 127 -5.75 2.18 20.65
C TRP A 127 -5.39 1.04 21.63
N LEU A 128 -5.74 1.19 22.91
CA LEU A 128 -5.50 0.16 23.92
C LEU A 128 -6.28 -1.12 23.61
N TYR A 129 -7.55 -1.00 23.23
CA TYR A 129 -8.35 -2.14 22.76
C TYR A 129 -7.66 -2.82 21.57
N ASN A 130 -7.20 -2.04 20.58
CA ASN A 130 -6.54 -2.60 19.41
C ASN A 130 -5.28 -3.39 19.79
N ILE A 131 -4.42 -2.84 20.65
CA ILE A 131 -3.21 -3.50 21.16
C ILE A 131 -3.54 -4.80 21.89
N ILE A 132 -4.50 -4.77 22.82
CA ILE A 132 -4.83 -5.94 23.66
C ILE A 132 -5.44 -7.07 22.83
N PHE A 133 -6.31 -6.75 21.87
CA PHE A 133 -7.04 -7.77 21.12
C PHE A 133 -6.29 -8.25 19.88
N TYR A 134 -5.65 -7.36 19.13
CA TYR A 134 -5.07 -7.72 17.84
C TYR A 134 -3.64 -8.28 17.94
N ILE A 135 -2.82 -7.82 18.89
CA ILE A 135 -1.45 -8.37 19.07
C ILE A 135 -1.49 -9.88 19.36
N PRO A 136 -2.32 -10.40 20.28
CA PRO A 136 -2.41 -11.83 20.51
C PRO A 136 -2.96 -12.57 19.29
N LEU A 137 -4.00 -12.04 18.63
CA LEU A 137 -4.59 -12.66 17.44
C LEU A 137 -3.59 -12.80 16.28
N ASP A 138 -2.73 -11.81 16.09
CA ASP A 138 -1.70 -11.85 15.04
C ASP A 138 -0.59 -12.85 15.39
N LEU A 139 -0.20 -12.96 16.67
CA LEU A 139 0.70 -14.01 17.12
C LEU A 139 0.11 -15.41 16.87
N PHE A 140 -1.19 -15.60 17.15
CA PHE A 140 -1.88 -16.85 16.87
C PHE A 140 -1.94 -17.18 15.37
N LYS A 141 -2.25 -16.20 14.51
CA LYS A 141 -2.22 -16.41 13.06
C LYS A 141 -0.82 -16.81 12.58
N PHE A 142 0.22 -16.16 13.10
CA PHE A 142 1.60 -16.51 12.76
C PHE A 142 1.92 -17.95 13.16
N LEU A 143 1.52 -18.35 14.36
CA LEU A 143 1.73 -19.70 14.88
C LEU A 143 0.98 -20.76 14.07
N ILE A 144 -0.27 -20.49 13.67
CA ILE A 144 -1.06 -21.39 12.81
C ILE A 144 -0.42 -21.50 11.42
N ARG A 145 0.02 -20.39 10.84
CA ARG A 145 0.69 -20.38 9.53
C ARG A 145 2.03 -21.11 9.57
N TYR A 146 2.78 -20.97 10.68
CA TYR A 146 4.00 -21.71 10.94
C TYR A 146 3.73 -23.22 11.03
N ALA A 147 2.70 -23.62 11.77
CA ALA A 147 2.31 -25.02 11.93
C ALA A 147 1.86 -25.68 10.61
N ILE A 148 1.15 -24.95 9.74
CA ILE A 148 0.65 -25.47 8.46
C ILE A 148 1.71 -25.43 7.36
N SER A 149 2.57 -24.40 7.32
CA SER A 149 3.44 -24.16 6.16
C SER A 149 4.78 -24.93 6.19
N GLY A 150 5.20 -25.48 7.33
CA GLY A 150 6.38 -26.37 7.47
C GLY A 150 7.76 -25.83 7.01
N LYS A 151 7.81 -24.62 6.43
CA LYS A 151 8.97 -23.95 5.82
C LYS A 151 8.94 -22.44 6.08
N GLY A 152 8.66 -22.05 7.33
CA GLY A 152 8.44 -20.65 7.72
C GLY A 152 9.65 -19.71 7.54
N TRP A 153 10.86 -20.23 7.30
CA TRP A 153 12.08 -19.42 7.24
C TRP A 153 12.52 -18.99 5.84
N ASN A 154 12.17 -19.74 4.78
CA ASN A 154 12.57 -19.32 3.42
C ASN A 154 11.83 -18.06 2.96
N ASN A 155 10.64 -17.79 3.51
CA ASN A 155 9.85 -16.59 3.19
C ASN A 155 10.13 -15.40 4.13
N LEU A 156 10.98 -15.58 5.15
CA LEU A 156 11.42 -14.50 6.05
C LEU A 156 12.72 -13.84 5.57
N ILE A 157 13.50 -14.52 4.72
CA ILE A 157 14.74 -14.00 4.11
C ILE A 157 14.51 -13.62 2.65
N ASP A 158 13.51 -14.19 1.97
CA ASP A 158 13.08 -13.66 0.69
C ASP A 158 12.21 -12.41 0.97
N SER A 159 12.78 -11.23 0.74
CA SER A 159 12.10 -9.94 0.67
C SER A 159 11.06 -9.87 -0.47
N ARG A 160 10.49 -11.01 -0.86
CA ARG A 160 9.59 -11.28 -1.98
C ARG A 160 8.20 -11.78 -1.58
N VAL A 161 7.89 -11.78 -0.28
CA VAL A 161 6.51 -11.84 0.22
C VAL A 161 6.36 -10.81 1.32
N CYS A 162 6.25 -9.55 0.91
CA CYS A 162 5.69 -8.48 1.71
C CYS A 162 4.40 -9.00 2.33
N HIS A 163 4.46 -9.17 3.64
CA HIS A 163 3.36 -9.57 4.48
C HIS A 163 2.21 -8.59 4.24
N SER A 164 1.28 -8.98 3.38
CA SER A 164 -0.10 -8.51 3.31
C SER A 164 -0.91 -8.95 4.54
N MET A 165 -0.26 -8.97 5.70
CA MET A 165 -0.72 -9.70 6.88
C MET A 165 -0.50 -8.93 8.19
N ILE A 166 -0.48 -7.60 8.12
CA ILE A 166 -1.02 -6.82 9.22
C ILE A 166 -2.15 -5.98 8.61
N LYS A 167 -3.32 -6.64 8.52
CA LYS A 167 -4.58 -5.90 8.57
C LYS A 167 -4.60 -5.25 9.95
N ILE A 168 -4.08 -4.03 10.09
CA ILE A 168 -4.66 -3.13 11.10
C ILE A 168 -6.09 -2.93 10.62
N ALA A 169 -6.97 -3.61 11.33
CA ALA A 169 -8.39 -3.55 11.16
C ALA A 169 -8.85 -2.08 11.18
N CYS A 170 -9.77 -1.75 10.25
CA CYS A 170 -10.84 -0.82 10.62
C CYS A 170 -11.63 -1.40 11.80
#